data_AF-A0A538CRX1-F1
#
_entry.id   AF-A0A538CRX1-F1
#
_cell.length_a   1.000
_cell.length_b   1.000
_cell.length_c   1.000
_cell.angle_alpha   90.00
_cell.angle_beta   90.00
_cell.angle_gamma   90.00
#
_symmetry.space_group_name_H-M   'P 1'
#
loop_
_entity.id
_entity.type
_entity.pdbx_description
1 polymer ?
#
loop_
_entity_poly.entity_id
_entity_poly.type
_entity_poly.pdbx_seq_one_letter_code
_entity_poly.pdbx_strand_id
1 'polypeptide(L)'
;MSRTVVACVVTALVVGVTGAGAASLITSSKIKDGTIRGRDIHKATISLNRLSSGAQAAIRNGGKTGARGAKGDTGPAGAKGDKGDAGLDSDQPRVVDAGNLRGFTLAPKGDNEDTTDNGTVGFATPPAAPSLGTKALKFTSGNGKPVVAYAPLPEGHHPLIAELTHASYESLIESQPQNALDVSLQIEVTKSTSTHFASGYTTVVFEPYQNGSSETLNEWHGHSFDRGKVWSTQAASSANPSDCTQADPCPFETFAQENPNAITQTVKFRIGQNNGAGWPGFVGYVDDVRLGFGPVVRYDLGG
;
A
#
# COMPACT_ATOMS: atom_id res chain seq x y z
N MET A 1 -35.71 -37.85 -36.08
CA MET A 1 -35.69 -39.25 -35.62
C MET A 1 -34.27 -39.81 -35.76
N SER A 2 -33.66 -40.18 -34.63
CA SER A 2 -32.81 -41.37 -34.38
C SER A 2 -31.72 -41.85 -35.38
N ARG A 3 -30.47 -41.75 -34.90
CA ARG A 3 -29.43 -42.81 -34.76
C ARG A 3 -28.63 -43.31 -35.98
N THR A 4 -27.39 -42.81 -36.05
CA THR A 4 -26.12 -43.54 -35.78
C THR A 4 -25.97 -45.00 -36.28
N VAL A 5 -25.11 -45.16 -37.32
CA VAL A 5 -23.87 -46.01 -37.35
C VAL A 5 -23.93 -47.51 -37.75
N VAL A 6 -23.18 -47.76 -38.83
CA VAL A 6 -22.21 -48.85 -39.14
C VAL A 6 -22.69 -50.21 -39.67
N ALA A 7 -22.06 -50.61 -40.78
CA ALA A 7 -21.75 -52.01 -41.09
C ALA A 7 -20.36 -52.16 -41.74
N CYS A 8 -19.51 -52.90 -41.02
CA CYS A 8 -18.34 -53.73 -41.41
C CYS A 8 -18.62 -54.64 -42.62
N VAL A 9 -17.72 -55.32 -43.37
CA VAL A 9 -16.28 -55.64 -43.43
C VAL A 9 -16.12 -56.50 -44.72
N VAL A 10 -14.95 -56.58 -45.36
CA VAL A 10 -14.25 -57.84 -45.74
C VAL A 10 -12.92 -57.50 -46.46
N THR A 11 -11.91 -58.18 -45.96
CA THR A 11 -10.45 -58.07 -46.08
C THR A 11 -9.88 -58.76 -47.33
N ALA A 12 -8.72 -58.30 -47.82
CA ALA A 12 -7.81 -59.15 -48.58
C ALA A 12 -6.39 -59.04 -48.00
N LEU A 13 -5.93 -60.19 -47.51
CA LEU A 13 -4.65 -60.47 -46.85
C LEU A 13 -3.60 -60.80 -47.92
N VAL A 14 -2.46 -60.12 -47.92
CA VAL A 14 -1.24 -60.59 -48.61
C VAL A 14 -0.08 -60.58 -47.62
N VAL A 15 0.43 -61.77 -47.33
CA VAL A 15 1.58 -62.02 -46.47
C VAL A 15 2.84 -61.93 -47.32
N GLY A 16 3.68 -60.94 -47.03
CA GLY A 16 5.07 -60.87 -47.47
C GLY A 16 5.97 -60.85 -46.23
N VAL A 17 6.82 -61.88 -46.08
CA VAL A 17 7.82 -61.94 -45.01
C VAL A 17 9.01 -61.09 -45.42
N THR A 18 9.20 -59.95 -44.75
CA THR A 18 10.47 -59.23 -44.71
C THR A 18 10.75 -58.83 -43.27
N GLY A 19 11.97 -59.15 -42.81
CA GLY A 19 12.37 -59.22 -41.40
C GLY A 19 12.15 -57.95 -40.59
N ALA A 20 12.23 -58.12 -39.27
CA ALA A 20 12.16 -57.05 -38.29
C ALA A 20 13.06 -55.88 -38.69
N GLY A 21 12.45 -54.78 -39.14
CA GLY A 21 13.15 -53.52 -39.32
C GLY A 21 13.78 -53.15 -37.98
N ALA A 22 15.10 -53.04 -37.95
CA ALA A 22 15.83 -52.59 -36.79
C ALA A 22 15.18 -51.29 -36.27
N ALA A 23 14.73 -51.29 -35.02
CA ALA A 23 14.23 -50.07 -34.39
C ALA A 23 15.35 -49.04 -34.46
N SER A 24 15.16 -47.99 -35.27
CA SER A 24 16.08 -46.88 -35.32
C SER A 24 16.14 -46.29 -33.92
N LEU A 25 17.23 -46.53 -33.18
CA LEU A 25 17.50 -45.84 -31.93
C LEU A 25 17.39 -44.33 -32.17
N ILE A 26 16.65 -43.64 -31.31
CA ILE A 26 16.67 -42.18 -31.28
C ILE A 26 18.03 -41.77 -30.73
N THR A 27 18.92 -41.32 -31.62
CA THR A 27 20.24 -40.80 -31.28
C THR A 27 20.15 -39.36 -30.81
N SER A 28 21.20 -38.87 -30.14
CA SER A 28 21.29 -37.48 -29.71
C SER A 28 21.07 -36.48 -30.86
N SER A 29 21.49 -36.80 -32.08
CA SER A 29 21.28 -35.95 -33.26
C SER A 29 19.81 -35.71 -33.64
N LYS A 30 18.88 -36.56 -33.15
CA LYS A 30 17.44 -36.42 -33.36
C LYS A 30 16.74 -35.66 -32.21
N ILE A 31 17.49 -35.28 -31.18
CA ILE A 31 17.01 -34.51 -30.03
C ILE A 31 17.54 -33.09 -30.17
N LYS A 32 16.65 -32.10 -30.17
CA LYS A 32 17.05 -30.69 -30.23
C LYS A 32 17.50 -30.21 -28.84
N ASP A 33 18.46 -29.31 -28.79
CA ASP A 33 18.92 -28.72 -27.53
C ASP A 33 17.77 -27.97 -26.83
N GLY A 34 17.70 -28.11 -25.50
CA GLY A 34 16.70 -27.45 -24.66
C GLY A 34 15.29 -28.06 -24.70
N THR A 35 15.05 -29.15 -25.44
CA THR A 35 13.69 -29.74 -25.52
C THR A 35 13.37 -30.71 -24.39
N ILE A 36 14.38 -31.34 -23.77
CA ILE A 36 14.19 -32.21 -22.59
C ILE A 36 14.27 -31.34 -21.32
N ARG A 37 13.19 -31.31 -20.55
CA ARG A 37 13.09 -30.58 -19.28
C ARG A 37 13.19 -31.56 -18.10
N GLY A 38 13.51 -31.05 -16.92
CA GLY A 38 13.63 -31.88 -15.71
C GLY A 38 12.36 -32.68 -15.38
N ARG A 39 11.17 -32.15 -15.70
CA ARG A 39 9.88 -32.85 -15.52
C ARG A 39 9.71 -34.09 -16.43
N ASP A 40 10.45 -34.15 -17.53
CA ASP A 40 10.40 -35.25 -18.50
C ASP A 40 11.27 -36.43 -18.04
N ILE A 41 12.07 -36.23 -16.98
CA ILE A 41 12.97 -37.23 -16.41
C ILE A 41 12.37 -37.70 -15.08
N HIS A 42 11.93 -38.96 -15.01
CA HIS A 42 11.42 -39.51 -13.76
C HIS A 42 12.53 -39.58 -12.70
N LYS A 43 12.16 -39.44 -11.42
CA LYS A 43 13.10 -39.53 -10.30
C LYS A 43 13.86 -40.87 -10.34
N ALA A 44 15.15 -40.82 -10.00
CA ALA A 44 16.07 -41.96 -9.94
C ALA A 44 16.35 -42.69 -11.28
N THR A 45 15.96 -42.12 -12.43
CA THR A 45 16.19 -42.78 -13.74
C THR A 45 17.61 -42.60 -14.27
N ILE A 46 18.31 -41.53 -13.89
CA ILE A 46 19.69 -41.25 -14.30
C ILE A 46 20.58 -41.35 -13.07
N SER A 47 21.30 -42.47 -12.94
CA SER A 47 22.26 -42.67 -11.85
C SER A 47 23.59 -41.99 -12.15
N LEU A 48 24.30 -41.52 -11.11
CA LEU A 48 25.52 -40.70 -11.24
C LEU A 48 26.60 -41.37 -12.10
N ASN A 49 26.73 -42.70 -12.02
CA ASN A 49 27.67 -43.49 -12.81
C ASN A 49 27.37 -43.50 -14.32
N ARG A 50 26.21 -43.01 -14.76
CA ARG A 50 25.83 -42.85 -16.19
C ARG A 50 26.27 -41.51 -16.78
N LEU A 51 26.80 -40.60 -15.96
CA LEU A 51 27.31 -39.31 -16.40
C LEU A 51 28.81 -39.36 -16.65
N SER A 52 29.32 -38.47 -17.49
CA SER A 52 30.76 -38.36 -17.75
C SER A 52 31.54 -38.04 -16.47
N SER A 53 32.81 -38.42 -16.41
CA SER A 53 33.69 -38.13 -15.26
C SER A 53 33.71 -36.64 -14.90
N GLY A 54 33.71 -35.76 -15.90
CA GLY A 54 33.61 -34.30 -15.73
C GLY A 54 32.28 -33.85 -15.11
N ALA A 55 31.15 -34.38 -15.58
CA ALA A 55 29.84 -34.07 -15.01
C ALA A 55 29.67 -34.61 -13.58
N GLN A 56 30.19 -35.82 -13.32
CA GLN A 56 30.21 -36.37 -11.97
C GLN A 56 31.08 -35.54 -11.02
N ALA A 57 32.23 -35.05 -11.49
CA ALA A 57 33.07 -34.14 -10.72
C ALA A 57 32.37 -32.81 -10.45
N ALA A 58 31.69 -32.23 -11.46
CA ALA A 58 30.91 -31.01 -11.29
C ALA A 58 29.78 -31.17 -10.27
N ILE A 59 29.06 -32.31 -10.27
CA ILE A 59 28.02 -32.60 -9.27
C ILE A 59 28.62 -32.78 -7.86
N ARG A 60 29.72 -33.55 -7.75
CA ARG A 60 30.42 -33.75 -6.47
C ARG A 60 31.06 -32.49 -5.92
N ASN A 61 31.42 -31.54 -6.79
CA ASN A 61 32.01 -30.25 -6.42
C ASN A 61 30.95 -29.16 -6.21
N GLY A 62 29.81 -29.22 -6.90
CA GLY A 62 28.67 -28.30 -6.73
C GLY A 62 27.89 -28.52 -5.43
N GLY A 63 28.06 -29.67 -4.77
CA GLY A 63 27.56 -29.95 -3.42
C GLY A 63 28.54 -29.61 -2.28
N LYS A 64 29.70 -29.02 -2.59
CA LYS A 64 30.62 -28.49 -1.57
C LYS A 64 30.45 -26.99 -1.54
N THR A 65 29.85 -26.48 -0.46
CA THR A 65 30.08 -25.08 -0.05
C THR A 65 31.59 -24.86 -0.11
N GLY A 66 32.04 -23.96 -1.00
CA GLY A 66 33.45 -23.63 -1.11
C GLY A 66 33.98 -23.21 0.26
N ALA A 67 35.28 -23.42 0.51
CA ALA A 67 35.93 -22.79 1.64
C ALA A 67 35.57 -21.30 1.63
N ARG A 68 35.08 -20.79 2.78
CA ARG A 68 34.80 -19.37 2.97
C ARG A 68 36.02 -18.60 2.48
N GLY A 69 35.86 -17.77 1.45
CA GLY A 69 36.92 -16.87 1.00
C GLY A 69 37.42 -16.05 2.20
N ALA A 70 38.70 -15.66 2.19
CA ALA A 70 39.22 -14.74 3.20
C ALA A 70 38.22 -13.60 3.37
N LYS A 71 37.84 -13.33 4.62
CA LYS A 71 36.92 -12.23 4.96
C LYS A 71 37.47 -10.99 4.26
N GLY A 72 36.75 -10.47 3.27
CA GLY A 72 37.10 -9.17 2.69
C GLY A 72 37.19 -8.17 3.82
N ASP A 73 38.19 -7.28 3.76
CA ASP A 73 38.31 -6.21 4.74
C ASP A 73 36.94 -5.57 4.93
N THR A 74 36.53 -5.43 6.18
CA THR A 74 35.27 -4.80 6.52
C THR A 74 35.29 -3.44 5.84
N GLY A 75 34.40 -3.23 4.85
CA GLY A 75 34.18 -1.89 4.32
C GLY A 75 33.95 -0.92 5.48
N PRO A 76 34.31 0.37 5.35
CA PRO A 76 34.10 1.33 6.42
C PRO A 76 32.69 1.12 6.96
N ALA A 77 32.57 1.04 8.30
CA ALA A 77 31.27 0.85 8.93
C ALA A 77 30.30 1.84 8.27
N GLY A 78 29.23 1.31 7.67
CA GLY A 78 28.17 2.16 7.16
C GLY A 78 27.80 3.13 8.27
N ALA A 79 27.53 4.40 7.92
CA ALA A 79 27.11 5.39 8.89
C ALA A 79 26.10 4.73 9.83
N LYS A 80 26.39 4.78 11.13
CA LYS A 80 25.49 4.25 12.15
C LYS A 80 24.12 4.80 11.79
N GLY A 81 23.17 3.92 11.42
CA GLY A 81 21.79 4.33 11.22
C GLY A 81 21.40 5.15 12.43
N ASP A 82 20.79 6.31 12.22
CA ASP A 82 20.47 7.23 13.29
C ASP A 82 19.89 6.45 14.45
N LYS A 83 20.43 6.69 15.65
CA LYS A 83 19.89 6.12 16.88
C LYS A 83 18.39 6.41 16.79
N GLY A 84 17.55 5.36 16.79
CA GLY A 84 16.11 5.53 16.90
C GLY A 84 15.87 6.53 18.01
N ASP A 85 15.09 7.58 17.73
CA ASP A 85 14.97 8.72 18.63
C ASP A 85 14.77 8.18 20.05
N ALA A 86 15.48 8.75 21.03
CA ALA A 86 15.16 8.47 22.43
C ALA A 86 13.64 8.61 22.58
N GLY A 87 12.99 7.73 23.37
CA GLY A 87 11.57 7.87 23.64
C GLY A 87 11.33 9.27 24.21
N LEU A 88 10.97 10.21 23.34
CA LEU A 88 10.68 11.57 23.72
C LEU A 88 9.36 11.50 24.48
N ASP A 89 9.28 12.24 25.58
CA ASP A 89 7.98 12.59 26.16
C ASP A 89 7.08 13.06 25.01
N SER A 90 5.81 12.64 25.02
CA SER A 90 4.85 12.78 23.91
C SER A 90 4.67 14.21 23.37
N ASP A 91 5.19 15.21 24.08
CA ASP A 91 5.01 16.63 23.79
C ASP A 91 6.11 17.22 22.89
N GLN A 92 7.30 16.59 22.80
CA GLN A 92 8.35 17.10 21.90
C GLN A 92 8.09 16.63 20.46
N PRO A 93 7.87 17.55 19.50
CA PRO A 93 7.56 17.18 18.13
C PRO A 93 8.76 16.56 17.42
N ARG A 94 8.49 15.52 16.64
CA ARG A 94 9.46 14.91 15.72
C ARG A 94 9.43 15.67 14.40
N VAL A 95 10.56 16.26 14.04
CA VAL A 95 10.70 16.91 12.73
C VAL A 95 10.65 15.85 11.62
N VAL A 96 9.79 16.11 10.65
CA VAL A 96 9.61 15.36 9.41
C VAL A 96 9.97 16.29 8.26
N ASP A 97 10.98 15.92 7.48
CA ASP A 97 11.46 16.73 6.37
C ASP A 97 11.91 15.86 5.19
N ALA A 98 12.44 16.49 4.14
CA ALA A 98 12.91 15.78 2.96
C ALA A 98 14.11 14.84 3.22
N GLY A 99 14.86 15.05 4.30
CA GLY A 99 15.98 14.21 4.72
C GLY A 99 15.55 13.03 5.59
N ASN A 100 14.46 13.16 6.34
CA ASN A 100 13.91 12.09 7.16
C ASN A 100 12.37 12.18 7.26
N LEU A 101 11.69 11.32 6.49
CA LEU A 101 10.23 11.27 6.48
C LEU A 101 9.62 10.59 7.70
N ARG A 102 10.41 10.01 8.61
CA ARG A 102 9.91 9.37 9.86
C ARG A 102 8.75 8.38 9.64
N GLY A 103 8.75 7.67 8.51
CA GLY A 103 7.72 6.70 8.13
C GLY A 103 6.53 7.28 7.36
N PHE A 104 6.45 8.59 7.18
CA PHE A 104 5.50 9.18 6.23
C PHE A 104 5.80 8.75 4.81
N THR A 105 4.75 8.52 4.02
CA THR A 105 4.86 8.25 2.59
C THR A 105 4.14 9.33 1.81
N LEU A 106 4.89 10.07 1.02
CA LEU A 106 4.36 11.14 0.15
C LEU A 106 3.87 10.53 -1.17
N ALA A 107 2.59 10.74 -1.49
CA ALA A 107 1.93 10.19 -2.66
C ALA A 107 1.31 11.33 -3.52
N PRO A 108 2.15 12.05 -4.29
CA PRO A 108 1.68 13.16 -5.13
C PRO A 108 0.72 12.72 -6.24
N LYS A 109 0.69 11.42 -6.59
CA LYS A 109 -0.25 10.80 -7.52
C LYS A 109 -1.49 10.20 -6.86
N GLY A 110 -1.70 10.49 -5.58
CA GLY A 110 -2.85 10.04 -4.83
C GLY A 110 -2.85 8.55 -4.48
N ASP A 111 -4.04 8.02 -4.26
CA ASP A 111 -4.35 6.72 -3.68
C ASP A 111 -5.20 5.84 -4.60
N ASN A 112 -5.39 6.25 -5.86
CA ASN A 112 -6.29 5.63 -6.82
C ASN A 112 -5.55 4.96 -7.99
N GLU A 113 -4.25 4.70 -7.84
CA GLU A 113 -3.36 4.12 -8.88
C GLU A 113 -3.29 4.93 -10.19
N ASP A 114 -3.80 6.17 -10.20
CA ASP A 114 -3.73 7.04 -11.36
C ASP A 114 -2.26 7.39 -11.66
N THR A 115 -1.85 7.17 -12.90
CA THR A 115 -0.47 7.45 -13.33
C THR A 115 -0.27 8.87 -13.83
N THR A 116 -1.36 9.60 -14.08
CA THR A 116 -1.34 11.00 -14.49
C THR A 116 -0.86 11.90 -13.36
N ASP A 117 -0.46 13.12 -13.71
CA ASP A 117 -0.04 14.10 -12.72
C ASP A 117 -1.27 14.61 -11.97
N ASN A 118 -1.30 14.44 -10.65
CA ASN A 118 -2.37 14.95 -9.79
C ASN A 118 -1.94 16.25 -9.08
N GLY A 119 -0.63 16.50 -9.00
CA GLY A 119 -0.05 17.61 -8.27
C GLY A 119 1.18 17.22 -7.47
N THR A 120 1.46 17.94 -6.38
CA THR A 120 2.68 17.77 -5.58
C THR A 120 2.38 17.74 -4.09
N VAL A 121 3.19 16.99 -3.35
CA VAL A 121 3.25 17.05 -1.89
C VAL A 121 4.72 17.14 -1.45
N GLY A 122 5.05 18.11 -0.58
CA GLY A 122 6.42 18.36 -0.14
C GLY A 122 6.51 19.50 0.87
N PHE A 123 7.70 19.78 1.39
CA PHE A 123 7.88 20.74 2.49
C PHE A 123 8.16 22.16 1.97
N ALA A 124 7.42 23.15 2.45
CA ALA A 124 7.59 24.54 2.05
C ALA A 124 7.21 25.51 3.17
N THR A 125 7.69 26.76 3.07
CA THR A 125 7.31 27.83 3.99
C THR A 125 5.88 28.28 3.69
N PRO A 126 4.94 28.17 4.64
CA PRO A 126 3.57 28.62 4.49
C PRO A 126 3.47 30.16 4.48
N PRO A 127 2.38 30.73 3.97
CA PRO A 127 2.15 32.18 3.94
C PRO A 127 1.97 32.81 5.33
N ALA A 128 1.57 32.01 6.33
CA ALA A 128 1.58 32.39 7.75
C ALA A 128 2.39 31.37 8.55
N ALA A 129 3.17 31.85 9.52
CA ALA A 129 4.06 30.99 10.30
C ALA A 129 3.28 29.86 11.03
N PRO A 130 3.75 28.61 10.96
CA PRO A 130 3.14 27.48 11.67
C PRO A 130 3.36 27.58 13.19
N SER A 131 2.63 26.77 13.95
CA SER A 131 2.84 26.64 15.39
C SER A 131 4.14 25.92 15.75
N LEU A 132 4.68 25.12 14.83
CA LEU A 132 5.93 24.39 14.94
C LEU A 132 6.85 24.71 13.75
N GLY A 133 8.12 24.99 14.04
CA GLY A 133 9.11 25.18 13.00
C GLY A 133 8.87 26.40 12.09
N THR A 134 9.31 26.29 10.83
CA THR A 134 9.29 27.34 9.81
C THR A 134 8.70 26.88 8.47
N LYS A 135 8.49 25.57 8.31
CA LYS A 135 7.90 24.95 7.12
C LYS A 135 6.80 23.98 7.53
N ALA A 136 5.94 23.68 6.56
CA ALA A 136 4.86 22.72 6.71
C ALA A 136 4.79 21.80 5.48
N LEU A 137 4.01 20.71 5.58
CA LEU A 137 3.77 19.81 4.45
C LEU A 137 2.76 20.45 3.51
N LYS A 138 3.25 20.96 2.39
CA LYS A 138 2.46 21.59 1.34
C LYS A 138 1.81 20.53 0.44
N PHE A 139 0.51 20.67 0.23
CA PHE A 139 -0.28 19.97 -0.76
C PHE A 139 -0.61 20.91 -1.91
N THR A 140 -0.48 20.44 -3.15
CA THR A 140 -0.90 21.18 -4.33
C THR A 140 -1.59 20.21 -5.27
N SER A 141 -2.86 20.44 -5.59
CA SER A 141 -3.57 19.71 -6.65
C SER A 141 -3.91 20.68 -7.76
N GLY A 142 -3.45 20.44 -8.99
CA GLY A 142 -3.68 21.35 -10.12
C GLY A 142 -4.93 21.02 -10.95
N ASN A 143 -5.56 19.88 -10.68
CA ASN A 143 -6.64 19.33 -11.49
C ASN A 143 -7.72 18.64 -10.64
N GLY A 144 -7.72 18.88 -9.33
CA GLY A 144 -8.67 18.30 -8.38
C GLY A 144 -8.44 16.83 -8.06
N LYS A 145 -7.47 16.16 -8.70
CA LYS A 145 -7.17 14.75 -8.45
C LYS A 145 -6.48 14.56 -7.10
N PRO A 146 -6.54 13.35 -6.51
CA PRO A 146 -6.04 13.12 -5.18
C PRO A 146 -4.54 13.36 -5.06
N VAL A 147 -4.16 14.10 -4.02
CA VAL A 147 -2.80 14.25 -3.53
C VAL A 147 -2.80 13.84 -2.07
N VAL A 148 -1.90 12.94 -1.70
CA VAL A 148 -1.99 12.20 -0.44
C VAL A 148 -0.65 12.18 0.28
N ALA A 149 -0.68 12.23 1.61
CA ALA A 149 0.44 11.84 2.47
C ALA A 149 -0.05 10.83 3.50
N TYR A 150 0.57 9.66 3.53
CA TYR A 150 0.28 8.63 4.53
C TYR A 150 1.10 8.86 5.78
N ALA A 151 0.43 8.88 6.93
CA ALA A 151 1.07 8.90 8.24
C ALA A 151 1.50 7.47 8.63
N PRO A 152 2.58 7.32 9.43
CA PRO A 152 3.03 6.03 9.89
C PRO A 152 2.02 5.39 10.86
N LEU A 153 1.85 4.07 10.74
CA LEU A 153 1.17 3.24 11.74
C LEU A 153 2.18 2.66 12.74
N PRO A 154 1.73 2.18 13.91
CA PRO A 154 2.58 1.43 14.84
C PRO A 154 3.32 0.28 14.15
N GLU A 155 4.59 0.06 14.50
CA GLU A 155 5.39 -0.98 13.89
C GLU A 155 4.86 -2.39 14.23
N GLY A 156 4.88 -3.28 13.24
CA GLY A 156 4.65 -4.72 13.45
C GLY A 156 3.18 -5.16 13.50
N HIS A 157 2.20 -4.26 13.47
CA HIS A 157 0.79 -4.62 13.36
C HIS A 157 -0.11 -3.46 12.88
N HIS A 158 -1.30 -3.82 12.40
CA HIS A 158 -2.36 -2.87 12.07
C HIS A 158 -3.28 -2.72 13.30
N PRO A 159 -3.37 -1.54 13.91
CA PRO A 159 -4.15 -1.35 15.13
C PRO A 159 -5.65 -1.36 14.84
N LEU A 160 -6.45 -1.63 15.86
CA LEU A 160 -7.90 -1.45 15.77
C LEU A 160 -8.23 0.04 15.77
N ILE A 161 -9.28 0.44 15.07
CA ILE A 161 -9.71 1.85 15.09
C ILE A 161 -10.14 2.31 16.49
N ALA A 162 -10.66 1.39 17.30
CA ALA A 162 -11.02 1.65 18.69
C ALA A 162 -9.82 1.83 19.63
N GLU A 163 -8.59 1.51 19.18
CA GLU A 163 -7.36 1.78 19.93
C GLU A 163 -6.82 3.20 19.68
N LEU A 164 -7.44 3.98 18.80
CA LEU A 164 -7.05 5.36 18.53
C LEU A 164 -7.25 6.21 19.79
N THR A 165 -6.16 6.64 20.40
CA THR A 165 -6.15 7.48 21.60
C THR A 165 -6.14 8.96 21.25
N HIS A 166 -5.56 9.33 20.11
CA HIS A 166 -5.53 10.71 19.64
C HIS A 166 -5.26 10.81 18.14
N ALA A 167 -5.92 11.75 17.48
CA ALA A 167 -5.65 12.13 16.09
C ALA A 167 -6.00 13.60 15.88
N SER A 168 -4.98 14.46 15.78
CA SER A 168 -5.14 15.88 15.48
C SER A 168 -4.08 16.37 14.50
N TYR A 169 -4.36 17.50 13.85
CA TYR A 169 -3.45 18.20 12.95
C TYR A 169 -3.87 19.66 12.84
N GLU A 170 -2.96 20.51 12.39
CA GLU A 170 -3.25 21.85 11.92
C GLU A 170 -3.23 21.88 10.38
N SER A 171 -4.12 22.67 9.78
CA SER A 171 -4.10 22.98 8.35
C SER A 171 -4.12 24.47 8.09
N LEU A 172 -3.63 24.86 6.92
CA LEU A 172 -3.77 26.21 6.38
C LEU A 172 -4.14 26.12 4.90
N ILE A 173 -5.14 26.93 4.51
CA ILE A 173 -5.57 27.05 3.11
C ILE A 173 -4.87 28.27 2.50
N GLU A 174 -4.03 28.08 1.48
CA GLU A 174 -3.43 29.18 0.71
C GLU A 174 -4.33 29.56 -0.47
N SER A 175 -4.87 28.56 -1.18
CA SER A 175 -5.88 28.77 -2.22
C SER A 175 -6.78 27.55 -2.35
N GLN A 176 -8.07 27.77 -2.61
CA GLN A 176 -9.06 26.71 -2.83
C GLN A 176 -9.97 27.05 -4.02
N PRO A 177 -10.48 26.05 -4.75
CA PRO A 177 -11.29 26.28 -5.94
C PRO A 177 -12.75 26.63 -5.62
N GLN A 178 -13.19 26.30 -4.42
CA GLN A 178 -14.49 26.62 -3.86
C GLN A 178 -14.36 26.60 -2.34
N ASN A 179 -15.32 27.20 -1.66
CA ASN A 179 -15.49 27.12 -0.22
C ASN A 179 -15.65 25.66 0.23
N ALA A 180 -15.34 25.39 1.49
CA ALA A 180 -15.39 24.09 2.17
C ALA A 180 -14.34 23.07 1.74
N LEU A 181 -13.20 23.51 1.20
CA LEU A 181 -12.13 22.61 0.77
C LEU A 181 -10.84 22.82 1.55
N ASP A 182 -10.49 21.81 2.31
CA ASP A 182 -9.26 21.76 3.08
C ASP A 182 -8.73 20.32 3.07
N VAL A 183 -7.50 20.12 3.52
CA VAL A 183 -6.89 18.80 3.62
C VAL A 183 -7.66 17.98 4.66
N SER A 184 -8.27 16.88 4.23
CA SER A 184 -8.98 15.94 5.11
C SER A 184 -8.01 14.96 5.79
N LEU A 185 -8.37 14.47 6.98
CA LEU A 185 -7.75 13.29 7.59
C LEU A 185 -8.66 12.09 7.36
N GLN A 186 -8.09 11.02 6.82
CA GLN A 186 -8.83 9.82 6.44
C GLN A 186 -8.17 8.57 7.03
N ILE A 187 -8.98 7.66 7.55
CA ILE A 187 -8.56 6.35 8.05
C ILE A 187 -9.26 5.27 7.24
N GLU A 188 -8.51 4.46 6.51
CA GLU A 188 -9.07 3.29 5.85
C GLU A 188 -9.14 2.15 6.84
N VAL A 189 -10.29 1.49 6.92
CA VAL A 189 -10.50 0.32 7.77
C VAL A 189 -11.04 -0.86 7.00
N THR A 190 -10.85 -2.04 7.56
CA THR A 190 -11.57 -3.28 7.20
C THR A 190 -12.30 -3.82 8.42
N LYS A 191 -13.21 -4.79 8.25
CA LYS A 191 -14.03 -5.38 9.31
C LYS A 191 -14.96 -4.41 10.04
N SER A 192 -15.26 -3.26 9.45
CA SER A 192 -16.38 -2.43 9.89
C SER A 192 -17.70 -3.18 9.68
N THR A 193 -18.60 -3.06 10.64
CA THR A 193 -19.93 -3.70 10.66
C THR A 193 -20.95 -2.90 9.86
N SER A 194 -20.70 -1.61 9.64
CA SER A 194 -21.62 -0.65 9.01
C SER A 194 -21.21 -0.33 7.55
N THR A 195 -20.91 -1.37 6.75
CA THR A 195 -20.55 -1.18 5.33
C THR A 195 -21.29 -2.12 4.38
N HIS A 196 -21.42 -1.70 3.13
CA HIS A 196 -21.98 -2.54 2.06
C HIS A 196 -21.04 -3.67 1.58
N PHE A 197 -19.78 -3.69 2.00
CA PHE A 197 -18.81 -4.69 1.59
C PHE A 197 -18.67 -5.80 2.63
N ALA A 198 -18.61 -7.06 2.16
CA ALA A 198 -18.36 -8.21 3.02
C ALA A 198 -17.00 -8.15 3.75
N SER A 199 -16.02 -7.42 3.21
CA SER A 199 -14.74 -7.16 3.86
C SER A 199 -14.84 -6.19 5.04
N GLY A 200 -15.96 -5.49 5.20
CA GLY A 200 -16.10 -4.37 6.13
C GLY A 200 -15.23 -3.17 5.73
N TYR A 201 -14.87 -3.03 4.44
CA TYR A 201 -14.03 -1.93 3.98
C TYR A 201 -14.79 -0.62 3.95
N THR A 202 -14.22 0.41 4.56
CA THR A 202 -14.64 1.81 4.37
C THR A 202 -13.48 2.75 4.68
N THR A 203 -13.50 3.92 4.07
CA THR A 203 -12.71 5.06 4.53
C THR A 203 -13.56 5.89 5.50
N VAL A 204 -13.04 6.09 6.72
CA VAL A 204 -13.57 7.01 7.73
C VAL A 204 -12.92 8.36 7.49
N VAL A 205 -13.73 9.37 7.19
CA VAL A 205 -13.28 10.67 6.70
C VAL A 205 -13.67 11.76 7.69
N PHE A 206 -12.69 12.56 8.09
CA PHE A 206 -12.90 13.84 8.75
C PHE A 206 -12.72 14.96 7.74
N GLU A 207 -13.73 15.79 7.61
CA GLU A 207 -13.69 17.00 6.80
C GLU A 207 -13.75 18.24 7.72
N PRO A 208 -12.79 19.18 7.62
CA PRO A 208 -12.80 20.41 8.41
C PRO A 208 -14.12 21.20 8.34
N TYR A 209 -14.74 21.31 7.17
CA TYR A 209 -15.99 22.07 6.99
C TYR A 209 -17.18 21.45 7.75
N GLN A 210 -17.19 20.12 7.91
CA GLN A 210 -18.23 19.42 8.69
C GLN A 210 -18.02 19.56 10.20
N ASN A 211 -16.87 20.08 10.61
CA ASN A 211 -16.43 20.22 11.99
C ASN A 211 -16.33 21.69 12.45
N GLY A 212 -16.90 22.62 11.66
CA GLY A 212 -17.02 24.02 12.04
C GLY A 212 -15.72 24.82 11.90
N SER A 213 -14.73 24.32 11.15
CA SER A 213 -13.54 25.09 10.81
C SER A 213 -13.93 26.32 9.99
N SER A 214 -13.34 27.47 10.29
CA SER A 214 -13.38 28.62 9.38
C SER A 214 -12.57 28.31 8.13
N GLU A 215 -13.00 28.86 7.00
CA GLU A 215 -12.36 28.66 5.70
C GLU A 215 -11.53 29.89 5.31
N THR A 216 -10.85 30.46 6.30
CA THR A 216 -10.06 31.67 6.13
C THR A 216 -8.73 31.31 5.46
N LEU A 217 -8.39 32.08 4.43
CA LEU A 217 -7.13 31.89 3.72
C LEU A 217 -5.97 32.42 4.56
N ASN A 218 -4.85 31.71 4.51
CA ASN A 218 -3.60 32.05 5.19
C ASN A 218 -3.71 32.13 6.72
N GLU A 219 -4.65 31.39 7.30
CA GLU A 219 -4.80 31.21 8.74
C GLU A 219 -4.68 29.73 9.08
N TRP A 220 -4.06 29.44 10.23
CA TRP A 220 -3.93 28.08 10.73
C TRP A 220 -5.17 27.67 11.53
N HIS A 221 -5.67 26.47 11.26
CA HIS A 221 -6.82 25.88 11.92
C HIS A 221 -6.45 24.52 12.53
N GLY A 222 -6.73 24.36 13.81
CA GLY A 222 -6.53 23.10 14.52
C GLY A 222 -7.75 22.17 14.39
N HIS A 223 -7.48 20.91 14.08
CA HIS A 223 -8.49 19.87 13.86
C HIS A 223 -8.29 18.72 14.83
N SER A 224 -9.38 18.14 15.32
CA SER A 224 -9.35 16.94 16.17
C SER A 224 -10.26 15.89 15.58
N PHE A 225 -9.67 14.91 14.90
CA PHE A 225 -10.40 13.79 14.30
C PHE A 225 -11.08 12.94 15.38
N ASP A 226 -10.35 12.63 16.44
CA ASP A 226 -10.79 11.79 17.57
C ASP A 226 -11.97 12.39 18.36
N ARG A 227 -12.12 13.71 18.33
CA ARG A 227 -13.21 14.45 19.00
C ARG A 227 -14.23 15.04 18.03
N GLY A 228 -14.02 14.84 16.74
CA GLY A 228 -14.80 15.42 15.66
C GLY A 228 -15.91 14.52 15.17
N LYS A 229 -16.62 15.03 14.17
CA LYS A 229 -17.54 14.28 13.32
C LYS A 229 -16.79 13.67 12.14
N VAL A 230 -17.14 12.42 11.85
CA VAL A 230 -16.61 11.64 10.74
C VAL A 230 -17.74 11.05 9.91
N TRP A 231 -17.43 10.66 8.69
CA TRP A 231 -18.33 9.89 7.85
C TRP A 231 -17.64 8.70 7.18
N SER A 232 -18.43 7.68 6.86
CA SER A 232 -18.01 6.45 6.20
C SER A 232 -18.32 6.52 4.71
N THR A 233 -17.30 6.33 3.86
CA THR A 233 -17.48 6.30 2.40
C THR A 233 -18.36 5.15 1.90
N GLN A 234 -18.55 4.11 2.71
CA GLN A 234 -19.31 2.90 2.36
C GLN A 234 -20.46 2.60 3.33
N ALA A 235 -20.96 3.62 4.02
CA ALA A 235 -22.10 3.57 4.92
C ALA A 235 -23.26 2.70 4.40
N ALA A 236 -23.71 1.70 5.17
CA ALA A 236 -24.64 0.66 4.71
C ALA A 236 -26.11 1.10 4.55
N SER A 237 -26.55 2.15 5.25
CA SER A 237 -27.86 2.80 5.10
C SER A 237 -27.85 4.16 5.81
N SER A 238 -28.94 4.91 5.85
CA SER A 238 -29.10 6.03 6.80
C SER A 238 -30.02 5.64 7.97
N ALA A 239 -30.33 4.35 8.11
CA ALA A 239 -31.28 3.85 9.10
C ALA A 239 -30.61 3.56 10.46
N ASN A 240 -29.28 3.38 10.49
CA ASN A 240 -28.50 3.31 11.72
C ASN A 240 -27.74 4.64 11.92
N PRO A 241 -27.87 5.31 13.08
CA PRO A 241 -27.12 6.53 13.41
C PRO A 241 -25.58 6.42 13.26
N SER A 242 -25.03 5.21 13.24
CA SER A 242 -23.60 4.92 13.07
C SER A 242 -23.15 4.55 11.67
N ASP A 243 -24.08 4.53 10.72
CA ASP A 243 -23.68 4.43 9.32
C ASP A 243 -22.87 5.69 8.92
N CYS A 244 -22.97 6.79 9.69
CA CYS A 244 -22.17 8.00 9.60
C CYS A 244 -22.06 8.44 8.14
N THR A 245 -23.20 8.70 7.50
CA THR A 245 -23.20 9.07 6.08
C THR A 245 -22.56 10.45 5.91
N GLN A 246 -22.12 10.79 4.69
CA GLN A 246 -21.60 12.14 4.44
C GLN A 246 -22.65 13.25 4.74
N ALA A 247 -23.94 12.98 4.51
CA ALA A 247 -25.02 13.92 4.77
C ALA A 247 -25.35 14.05 6.26
N ASP A 248 -25.03 13.03 7.07
CA ASP A 248 -25.27 12.98 8.51
C ASP A 248 -24.03 12.37 9.21
N PRO A 249 -22.93 13.14 9.32
CA PRO A 249 -21.70 12.66 9.93
C PRO A 249 -21.87 12.53 11.45
N CYS A 250 -21.32 11.47 12.02
CA CYS A 250 -21.46 11.11 13.43
C CYS A 250 -20.17 11.42 14.21
N PRO A 251 -20.19 11.54 15.54
CA PRO A 251 -18.95 11.59 16.33
C PRO A 251 -18.05 10.36 16.07
N PHE A 252 -16.74 10.56 15.98
CA PHE A 252 -15.78 9.46 15.83
C PHE A 252 -15.95 8.38 16.91
N GLU A 253 -16.18 8.79 18.15
CA GLU A 253 -16.40 7.87 19.27
C GLU A 253 -17.57 6.91 19.01
N THR A 254 -18.67 7.40 18.42
CA THR A 254 -19.81 6.56 18.03
C THR A 254 -19.40 5.54 16.98
N PHE A 255 -18.67 5.96 15.94
CA PHE A 255 -18.18 5.03 14.91
C PHE A 255 -17.28 3.95 15.53
N ALA A 256 -16.32 4.34 16.39
CA ALA A 256 -15.36 3.42 16.99
C ALA A 256 -16.01 2.40 17.94
N GLN A 257 -16.98 2.83 18.76
CA GLN A 257 -17.71 1.95 19.68
C GLN A 257 -18.51 0.86 18.96
N GLU A 258 -19.06 1.18 17.77
CA GLU A 258 -19.84 0.23 16.98
C GLU A 258 -18.99 -0.65 16.05
N ASN A 259 -17.75 -0.22 15.79
CA ASN A 259 -16.78 -0.91 14.98
C ASN A 259 -15.53 -1.31 15.79
N PRO A 260 -15.65 -1.97 16.96
CA PRO A 260 -14.53 -2.21 17.86
C PRO A 260 -13.48 -3.16 17.28
N ASN A 261 -13.85 -3.95 16.27
CA ASN A 261 -12.98 -4.91 15.59
C ASN A 261 -12.50 -4.41 14.23
N ALA A 262 -12.82 -3.17 13.85
CA ALA A 262 -12.36 -2.63 12.58
C ALA A 262 -10.84 -2.39 12.63
N ILE A 263 -10.14 -2.90 11.63
CA ILE A 263 -8.68 -2.88 11.53
C ILE A 263 -8.28 -1.69 10.67
N THR A 264 -7.43 -0.83 11.22
CA THR A 264 -6.86 0.32 10.51
C THR A 264 -5.83 -0.14 9.49
N GLN A 265 -6.06 0.21 8.23
CA GLN A 265 -5.18 -0.11 7.11
C GLN A 265 -4.22 1.03 6.80
N THR A 266 -4.73 2.26 6.83
CA THR A 266 -3.94 3.47 6.58
C THR A 266 -4.49 4.64 7.39
N VAL A 267 -3.63 5.62 7.68
CA VAL A 267 -4.01 6.98 8.10
C VAL A 267 -3.40 7.91 7.07
N LYS A 268 -4.19 8.81 6.49
CA LYS A 268 -3.73 9.67 5.40
C LYS A 268 -4.33 11.07 5.44
N PHE A 269 -3.52 12.04 5.07
CA PHE A 269 -3.94 13.39 4.73
C PHE A 269 -4.22 13.43 3.24
N ARG A 270 -5.38 13.95 2.85
CA ARG A 270 -5.82 13.90 1.46
C ARG A 270 -6.56 15.17 1.06
N ILE A 271 -6.20 15.68 -0.10
CA ILE A 271 -7.00 16.65 -0.85
C ILE A 271 -7.35 16.07 -2.22
N GLY A 272 -8.48 16.51 -2.78
CA GLY A 272 -8.93 16.14 -4.11
C GLY A 272 -9.90 14.96 -4.13
N GLN A 273 -10.33 14.57 -5.32
CA GLN A 273 -11.31 13.52 -5.56
C GLN A 273 -10.89 12.68 -6.77
N ASN A 274 -11.32 11.43 -6.83
CA ASN A 274 -10.75 10.45 -7.78
C ASN A 274 -10.91 10.86 -9.26
N ASN A 275 -11.99 11.56 -9.60
CA ASN A 275 -12.25 12.03 -10.97
C ASN A 275 -11.71 13.45 -11.25
N GLY A 276 -11.20 14.16 -10.23
CA GLY A 276 -10.77 15.56 -10.31
C GLY A 276 -11.84 16.56 -10.75
N ALA A 277 -13.10 16.15 -10.85
CA ALA A 277 -14.09 16.90 -11.62
C ALA A 277 -14.45 18.25 -10.96
N GLY A 278 -14.15 19.35 -11.66
CA GLY A 278 -14.62 20.70 -11.32
C GLY A 278 -13.68 21.55 -10.47
N TRP A 279 -12.43 21.14 -10.23
CA TRP A 279 -11.51 21.87 -9.33
C TRP A 279 -10.26 22.35 -10.09
N PRO A 280 -10.13 23.66 -10.39
CA PRO A 280 -8.98 24.20 -11.13
C PRO A 280 -7.68 24.29 -10.31
N GLY A 281 -7.71 24.09 -9.00
CA GLY A 281 -6.49 24.12 -8.19
C GLY A 281 -6.75 24.23 -6.69
N PHE A 282 -5.93 23.56 -5.88
CA PHE A 282 -5.84 23.73 -4.42
C PHE A 282 -4.38 23.86 -4.01
N VAL A 283 -4.13 24.75 -3.05
CA VAL A 283 -2.86 24.84 -2.32
C VAL A 283 -3.15 24.98 -0.83
N GLY A 284 -2.57 24.11 -0.03
CA GLY A 284 -2.70 24.14 1.43
C GLY A 284 -1.56 23.43 2.12
N TYR A 285 -1.55 23.49 3.44
CA TYR A 285 -0.47 22.99 4.29
C TYR A 285 -1.04 22.17 5.45
N VAL A 286 -0.24 21.22 5.94
CA VAL A 286 -0.51 20.45 7.15
C VAL A 286 0.70 20.52 8.07
N ASP A 287 0.45 20.69 9.37
CA ASP A 287 1.48 20.66 10.43
C ASP A 287 0.88 20.22 11.79
N ASP A 288 1.68 20.21 12.87
CA ASP A 288 1.35 19.77 14.25
C ASP A 288 0.49 18.50 14.28
N VAL A 289 0.94 17.46 13.56
CA VAL A 289 0.23 16.19 13.52
C VAL A 289 0.46 15.43 14.82
N ARG A 290 -0.61 15.01 15.48
CA ARG A 290 -0.54 14.13 16.65
C ARG A 290 -1.33 12.87 16.39
N LEU A 291 -0.66 11.73 16.48
CA LEU A 291 -1.27 10.43 16.21
C LEU A 291 -0.88 9.42 17.27
N GLY A 292 -1.86 8.70 17.80
CA GLY A 292 -1.65 7.66 18.78
C GLY A 292 -2.68 6.54 18.65
N PHE A 293 -2.17 5.31 18.51
CA PHE A 293 -2.90 4.08 18.85
C PHE A 293 -2.29 3.54 20.15
N GLY A 294 -2.44 4.30 21.23
CA GLY A 294 -1.65 4.16 22.47
C GLY A 294 -0.88 5.45 22.79
N PRO A 295 0.46 5.42 22.98
CA PRO A 295 1.24 6.64 23.15
C PRO A 295 1.07 7.58 21.95
N VAL A 296 0.86 8.86 22.23
CA VAL A 296 0.72 9.90 21.21
C VAL A 296 2.11 10.32 20.74
N VAL A 297 2.30 10.34 19.42
CA VAL A 297 3.48 10.93 18.79
C VAL A 297 3.08 12.24 18.12
N ARG A 298 3.80 13.30 18.43
CA ARG A 298 3.67 14.62 17.79
C ARG A 298 4.72 14.78 16.68
N TYR A 299 4.31 15.32 15.55
CA TYR A 299 5.14 15.55 14.38
C TYR A 299 5.09 17.03 13.97
N ASP A 300 6.26 17.60 13.70
CA ASP A 300 6.46 18.88 13.02
C ASP A 300 6.77 18.56 11.57
N LEU A 301 5.87 18.93 10.65
CA LEU A 301 5.98 18.58 9.24
C LEU A 301 6.73 19.65 8.43
N GLY A 302 7.97 19.94 8.78
CA GLY A 302 8.84 20.74 7.92
C GLY A 302 10.02 21.38 8.64
N GLY A 303 9.98 21.45 9.97
CA GLY A 303 11.04 21.98 10.82
C GLY A 303 11.12 23.51 10.84
#